data_AF-A0A845AYX0-F1
#
_entry.id   AF-A0A845AYX0-F1
#
_cell.length_a   1.000
_cell.length_b   1.000
_cell.length_c   1.000
_cell.angle_alpha   90.00
_cell.angle_beta   90.00
_cell.angle_gamma   90.00
#
_symmetry.space_group_name_H-M   'P 1'
#
loop_
_entity.id
_entity.type
_entity.pdbx_description
1 polymer ?
#
loop_
_entity_poly.entity_id
_entity_poly.type
_entity_poly.pdbx_seq_one_letter_code
_entity_poly.pdbx_strand_id
1 'polypeptide(L)'
;MANAWPSISREGSTNGAPAWGIPAGIAANAAKPYPLMPKARAGEGKRLRLENGPQIRREIVKVYRGMKVGEIDITKGTKLIYALEVLSRAVERENVEKLADRLDGAEGK
;
A
#
# COMPACT_ATOMS: atom_id res chain seq x y z
N MET A 1 -38.10 -32.10 -29.59
CA MET A 1 -37.12 -33.17 -29.86
C MET A 1 -36.36 -32.72 -31.11
N ALA A 2 -35.07 -32.41 -31.15
CA ALA A 2 -33.94 -32.59 -30.24
C ALA A 2 -33.10 -31.29 -30.18
N ASN A 3 -32.47 -31.02 -29.03
CA ASN A 3 -31.59 -29.87 -28.84
C ASN A 3 -30.21 -30.18 -29.46
N ALA A 4 -29.90 -29.59 -30.61
CA ALA A 4 -28.56 -29.64 -31.20
C ALA A 4 -27.71 -28.54 -30.56
N TRP A 5 -26.85 -28.92 -29.61
CA TRP A 5 -25.75 -28.08 -29.13
C TRP A 5 -24.60 -28.16 -30.15
N PRO A 6 -24.05 -27.05 -30.67
CA PRO A 6 -22.84 -27.12 -31.45
C PRO A 6 -21.64 -27.28 -30.51
N SER A 7 -20.85 -28.33 -30.77
CA SER A 7 -19.56 -28.63 -30.17
C SER A 7 -18.58 -27.46 -30.31
N ILE A 8 -18.01 -27.00 -29.20
CA ILE A 8 -16.89 -26.05 -29.20
C ILE A 8 -15.64 -26.81 -29.67
N SER A 9 -15.29 -26.63 -30.94
CA SER A 9 -13.95 -26.97 -31.44
C SER A 9 -12.93 -26.01 -30.82
N ARG A 10 -12.06 -26.57 -29.99
CA ARG A 10 -10.90 -25.91 -29.41
C ARG A 10 -9.79 -25.89 -30.46
N GLU A 11 -9.60 -24.76 -31.13
CA GLU A 11 -8.39 -24.53 -31.91
C GLU A 11 -8.11 -23.02 -32.09
N GLY A 12 -6.86 -22.63 -31.86
CA GLY A 12 -6.28 -21.42 -32.43
C GLY A 12 -6.57 -20.11 -31.73
N SER A 13 -5.80 -19.81 -30.68
CA SER A 13 -5.54 -18.44 -30.25
C SER A 13 -4.88 -17.66 -31.40
N THR A 14 -5.58 -16.68 -31.97
CA THR A 14 -4.98 -15.54 -32.66
C THR A 14 -5.69 -14.28 -32.19
N ASN A 15 -4.95 -13.44 -31.46
CA ASN A 15 -5.41 -12.14 -31.00
C ASN A 15 -5.64 -11.23 -32.21
N GLY A 16 -6.88 -11.17 -32.71
CA GLY A 16 -7.34 -10.17 -33.65
C GLY A 16 -7.71 -8.88 -32.92
N ALA A 17 -6.78 -7.93 -32.84
CA ALA A 17 -7.07 -6.56 -32.42
C ALA A 17 -8.05 -5.91 -33.42
N PRO A 18 -9.00 -5.06 -32.98
CA PRO A 18 -9.95 -4.43 -33.88
C PRO A 18 -9.25 -3.35 -34.73
N ALA A 19 -9.51 -3.41 -36.04
CA ALA A 19 -9.03 -2.49 -37.04
C ALA A 19 -9.68 -1.10 -36.90
N TRP A 20 -8.92 -0.13 -36.40
CA TRP A 20 -9.11 1.29 -36.69
C TRP A 20 -7.78 1.84 -37.20
N GLY A 21 -7.82 2.35 -38.43
CA GLY A 21 -6.65 2.70 -39.24
C GLY A 21 -5.67 3.65 -38.54
N ILE A 22 -4.41 3.21 -38.46
CA ILE A 22 -3.28 4.07 -38.13
C ILE A 22 -2.64 4.44 -39.47
N PRO A 23 -2.66 5.71 -39.92
CA PRO A 23 -1.94 6.11 -41.11
C PRO A 23 -0.43 5.92 -40.88
N ALA A 24 0.22 5.31 -41.88
CA ALA A 24 1.64 5.05 -41.94
C ALA A 24 2.45 6.36 -41.92
N GLY A 25 2.76 6.85 -40.72
CA GLY A 25 3.54 8.07 -40.52
C GLY A 25 4.21 8.21 -39.14
N ILE A 26 3.96 7.30 -38.20
CA ILE A 26 4.57 7.32 -36.86
C ILE A 26 5.54 6.13 -36.69
N ALA A 27 6.32 5.86 -37.73
CA ALA A 27 7.40 4.88 -37.70
C ALA A 27 8.76 5.60 -37.64
N ALA A 28 8.94 6.49 -36.67
CA ALA A 28 10.25 7.11 -36.39
C ALA A 28 10.28 7.78 -35.00
N ASN A 29 9.89 7.06 -33.94
CA ASN A 29 10.44 7.37 -32.62
C ASN A 29 10.80 6.05 -31.97
N ALA A 30 11.99 5.59 -32.37
CA ALA A 30 12.71 4.52 -31.75
C ALA A 30 12.58 4.63 -30.22
N ALA A 31 12.22 3.51 -29.63
CA ALA A 31 12.15 3.29 -28.19
C ALA A 31 13.38 3.91 -27.51
N LYS A 32 13.19 5.09 -26.89
CA LYS A 32 14.07 5.47 -25.79
C LYS A 32 13.72 4.48 -24.68
N PRO A 33 14.66 3.63 -24.23
CA PRO A 33 14.39 2.80 -23.07
C PRO A 33 14.00 3.77 -21.96
N TYR A 34 12.78 3.63 -21.43
CA TYR A 34 12.37 4.37 -20.25
C TYR A 34 13.51 4.19 -19.24
N PRO A 35 14.04 5.27 -18.65
CA PRO A 35 15.05 5.12 -17.62
C PRO A 35 14.43 4.21 -16.56
N LEU A 36 15.01 3.02 -16.42
CA LEU A 36 14.63 2.07 -15.39
C LEU A 36 14.63 2.87 -14.09
N MET A 37 13.44 3.15 -13.56
CA MET A 37 13.34 3.88 -12.30
C MET A 37 14.22 3.12 -11.31
N PRO A 38 15.13 3.82 -10.60
CA PRO A 38 15.98 3.15 -9.64
C PRO A 38 15.05 2.41 -8.67
N LYS A 39 15.09 1.07 -8.69
CA LYS A 39 14.44 0.23 -7.67
C LYS A 39 14.91 0.81 -6.35
N ALA A 40 14.01 1.49 -5.63
CA ALA A 40 14.32 2.07 -4.34
C ALA A 40 14.98 0.96 -3.52
N ARG A 41 16.25 1.17 -3.13
CA ARG A 41 16.99 0.18 -2.35
C ARG A 41 16.20 -0.03 -1.07
N ALA A 42 15.53 -1.16 -0.96
CA ALA A 42 14.89 -1.59 0.27
C ALA A 42 16.00 -1.77 1.31
N GLY A 43 16.25 -0.76 2.13
CA GLY A 43 17.35 -0.82 3.10
C GLY A 43 17.69 0.50 3.79
N GLU A 44 17.52 1.64 3.14
CA GLU A 44 17.75 2.95 3.79
C GLU A 44 16.43 3.54 4.34
N GLY A 45 15.67 2.69 5.02
CA GLY A 45 14.45 3.13 5.70
C GLY A 45 14.82 3.95 6.93
N LYS A 46 14.56 5.26 6.90
CA LYS A 46 14.55 6.09 8.10
C LYS A 46 13.73 5.37 9.16
N ARG A 47 14.36 4.99 10.29
CA ARG A 47 13.66 4.33 11.40
C ARG A 47 12.47 5.20 11.80
N LEU A 48 11.28 4.63 11.78
CA LEU A 48 10.07 5.30 12.25
C LEU A 48 10.21 5.52 13.76
N ARG A 49 10.25 6.79 14.18
CA ARG A 49 10.19 7.15 15.59
C ARG A 49 8.72 7.15 16.02
N LEU A 50 8.34 6.14 16.81
CA LEU A 50 7.00 5.95 17.35
C LEU A 50 7.06 6.08 18.88
N GLU A 51 7.40 7.28 19.37
CA GLU A 51 7.64 7.53 20.80
C GLU A 51 6.38 7.99 21.52
N ASN A 52 5.36 8.45 20.80
CA ASN A 52 4.11 8.93 21.38
C ASN A 52 2.89 8.64 20.49
N GLY A 53 1.69 8.61 21.09
CA GLY A 53 0.42 8.39 20.39
C GLY A 53 0.19 9.35 19.21
N PRO A 54 0.44 10.67 19.33
CA PRO A 54 0.31 11.60 18.20
C PRO A 54 1.19 11.27 16.99
N GLN A 55 2.43 10.82 17.19
CA GLN A 55 3.32 10.38 16.11
C GLN A 55 2.73 9.16 15.42
N ILE A 56 2.29 8.16 16.18
CA ILE A 56 1.67 6.94 15.64
C ILE A 56 0.44 7.29 14.80
N ARG A 57 -0.42 8.20 15.28
CA ARG A 57 -1.60 8.68 14.52
C ARG A 57 -1.23 9.35 13.19
N ARG A 58 -0.16 10.14 13.15
CA ARG A 58 0.33 10.76 11.91
C ARG A 58 0.78 9.71 10.90
N GLU A 59 1.44 8.65 11.37
CA GLU A 59 1.89 7.55 10.52
C GLU A 59 0.72 6.73 9.99
N ILE A 60 -0.31 6.47 10.80
CA ILE A 60 -1.57 5.86 10.35
C ILE A 60 -2.16 6.66 9.17
N VAL A 61 -2.23 7.99 9.29
CA VAL A 61 -2.73 8.85 8.20
C VAL A 61 -1.88 8.74 6.93
N LYS A 62 -0.55 8.66 7.07
CA LYS A 62 0.34 8.45 5.91
C LYS A 62 0.08 7.11 5.23
N VAL A 63 -0.09 6.04 5.99
CA VAL A 63 -0.41 4.72 5.45
C VAL A 63 -1.75 4.76 4.70
N TYR A 64 -2.78 5.39 5.27
CA TYR A 64 -4.06 5.58 4.58
C TYR A 64 -3.92 6.36 3.27
N ARG A 65 -3.11 7.42 3.25
CA ARG A 65 -2.86 8.19 2.01
C ARG A 65 -2.12 7.34 0.97
N GLY A 66 -1.10 6.60 1.38
CA GLY A 66 -0.36 5.69 0.50
C GLY A 66 -1.25 4.59 -0.07
N MET A 67 -2.21 4.08 0.71
CA MET A 67 -3.23 3.14 0.21
C MET A 67 -4.15 3.80 -0.82
N LYS A 68 -4.61 5.03 -0.59
CA LYS A 68 -5.50 5.73 -1.53
C LYS A 68 -4.85 6.02 -2.88
N VAL A 69 -3.56 6.32 -2.88
CA VAL A 69 -2.79 6.62 -4.11
C VAL A 69 -2.27 5.34 -4.80
N GLY A 70 -2.42 4.18 -4.15
CA GLY A 70 -1.98 2.88 -4.69
C GLY A 70 -0.48 2.60 -4.49
N GLU A 71 0.22 3.42 -3.70
CA GLU A 71 1.63 3.20 -3.32
C GLU A 71 1.78 2.02 -2.35
N ILE A 72 0.76 1.78 -1.54
CA ILE A 72 0.71 0.70 -0.55
C ILE A 72 -0.44 -0.24 -0.91
N ASP A 73 -0.13 -1.53 -1.02
CA ASP A 73 -1.14 -2.58 -1.16
C ASP A 73 -2.14 -2.51 0.01
N ILE A 74 -3.44 -2.59 -0.31
CA ILE A 74 -4.52 -2.41 0.67
C ILE A 74 -4.39 -3.41 1.81
N THR A 75 -4.12 -4.68 1.50
CA THR A 75 -4.02 -5.75 2.50
C THR A 75 -2.85 -5.51 3.45
N LYS A 76 -1.69 -5.13 2.90
CA LYS A 76 -0.50 -4.78 3.70
C LYS A 76 -0.73 -3.52 4.53
N GLY A 77 -1.37 -2.51 3.96
CA GLY A 77 -1.70 -1.26 4.62
C GLY A 77 -2.63 -1.46 5.81
N THR A 78 -3.69 -2.25 5.66
CA THR A 78 -4.61 -2.57 6.77
C THR A 78 -3.90 -3.30 7.92
N LYS A 79 -3.03 -4.28 7.62
CA LYS A 79 -2.23 -4.96 8.65
C LYS A 79 -1.30 -4.00 9.39
N LEU A 80 -0.69 -3.06 8.66
CA LEU A 80 0.18 -2.05 9.24
C LEU A 80 -0.59 -1.07 10.13
N ILE A 81 -1.78 -0.63 9.72
CA ILE A 81 -2.66 0.22 10.53
C ILE A 81 -3.02 -0.48 11.83
N TYR A 82 -3.42 -1.76 11.77
CA TYR A 82 -3.73 -2.54 12.97
C TYR A 82 -2.54 -2.60 13.94
N ALA A 83 -1.33 -2.88 13.43
CA ALA A 83 -0.12 -2.90 14.26
C ALA A 83 0.16 -1.52 14.92
N LEU A 84 -0.01 -0.44 14.16
CA LEU A 84 0.14 0.93 14.68
C LEU A 84 -0.90 1.25 15.76
N GLU A 85 -2.16 0.82 15.60
CA GLU A 85 -3.19 1.02 16.63
C GLU A 85 -2.87 0.28 17.93
N VAL A 86 -2.39 -0.97 17.85
CA VAL A 86 -1.96 -1.73 19.03
C VAL A 86 -0.81 -1.01 19.75
N LEU A 87 0.18 -0.51 19.00
CA LEU A 87 1.29 0.26 19.57
C LEU A 87 0.81 1.57 20.20
N SER A 88 -0.15 2.28 19.59
CA SER A 88 -0.71 3.51 20.16
C SER A 88 -1.30 3.27 21.54
N ARG A 89 -2.09 2.18 21.69
CA ARG A 89 -2.71 1.82 22.96
C ARG A 89 -1.67 1.44 24.02
N ALA A 90 -0.63 0.71 23.64
CA ALA A 90 0.43 0.32 24.54
C ALA A 90 1.19 1.55 25.09
N VAL A 91 1.57 2.48 24.20
CA VAL A 91 2.27 3.72 24.58
C VAL A 91 1.38 4.63 25.45
N GLU A 92 0.10 4.75 25.11
CA GLU A 92 -0.85 5.54 25.91
C GLU A 92 -1.05 4.93 27.30
N ARG A 93 -1.14 3.60 27.41
CA ARG A 93 -1.23 2.91 28.69
C ARG A 93 0.02 3.13 29.55
N GLU A 94 1.21 2.93 28.98
CA GLU A 94 2.47 3.14 29.71
C GLU A 94 2.61 4.59 30.20
N ASN A 95 2.17 5.56 29.40
CA ASN A 95 2.17 6.96 29.81
C ASN A 95 1.21 7.23 30.97
N VAL A 96 0.04 6.60 30.98
CA VAL A 96 -0.92 6.72 32.08
C VAL A 96 -0.36 6.10 33.36
N GLU A 97 0.22 4.90 33.28
CA GLU A 97 0.85 4.23 34.43
C GLU A 97 1.97 5.11 35.04
N LYS A 98 2.86 5.66 34.20
CA LYS A 98 3.91 6.59 34.67
C LYS A 98 3.36 7.87 35.29
N LEU A 99 2.21 8.36 34.82
CA LEU A 99 1.58 9.56 35.39
C LEU A 99 0.92 9.25 36.73
N ALA A 100 0.30 8.07 36.88
CA ALA A 100 -0.25 7.59 38.14
C ALA A 100 0.85 7.45 39.20
N ASP A 101 1.96 6.78 38.88
CA ASP A 101 3.10 6.63 39.80
C ASP A 101 3.67 7.99 40.27
N ARG A 102 3.68 8.98 39.38
CA ARG A 102 4.12 10.35 39.70
C ARG A 102 3.14 11.09 40.60
N LEU A 103 1.84 10.88 40.41
CA LEU A 103 0.80 11.47 41.25
C LEU A 103 0.83 10.84 42.65
N ASP A 104 0.90 9.52 42.74
CA ASP A 104 1.00 8.80 44.01
C ASP A 104 2.27 9.22 44.79
N GLY A 105 3.39 9.38 44.09
CA GLY A 105 4.63 9.89 44.69
C GLY A 105 4.59 11.37 45.09
N ALA A 106 3.68 12.17 44.52
CA ALA A 106 3.48 13.57 44.85
C ALA A 106 2.48 13.77 46.00
N GLU A 107 1.45 12.92 46.10
CA GLU A 107 0.44 12.93 47.17
C GLU A 107 0.91 12.19 48.43
N GLY A 108 1.94 11.34 48.33
CA GLY A 108 2.61 10.68 49.47
C GLY A 108 3.55 11.57 50.29
N LYS A 109 3.43 12.90 50.19
CA LYS A 109 4.12 13.92 50.99
C LYS A 109 3.15 14.96 51.51
#